data_AF-A0A6C0JQ31-F1
#
_entry.id   AF-A0A6C0JQ31-F1
#
_cell.length_a   1.000
_cell.length_b   1.000
_cell.length_c   1.000
_cell.angle_alpha   90.00
_cell.angle_beta   90.00
_cell.angle_gamma   90.00
#
_symmetry.space_group_name_H-M   'P 1'
#
loop_
_entity.id
_entity.type
_entity.pdbx_description
1 polymer ?
#
loop_
_entity_poly.entity_id
_entity_poly.type
_entity_poly.pdbx_seq_one_letter_code
_entity_poly.pdbx_strand_id
1 'polypeptide(L)'
;MECLICFEVNEESPIIELNCNHTFCVDCISIYLSEHKNLPQCALCTERISFSFVKKKLPHMSNILRFNSHTDCPLTNCEGVLFDQCCNVCKIKICIKCNQLKHKGSCKEEEILSTQYIKVEMIKCSKCKTIIEHNGGCELITCICGNEFKHVDKRGLKRIFNNLDENDYKLHLKTVASEMNKKIEERKRNEELEMIKRNAELEMIKKNAELEMIKRNEELEMIKKNAELEIIKRIKELEIIKRIEDRKIIHSKVSDRNKKKTRMLTLVKK
;
A
#
# COMPACT_ATOMS: atom_id res chain seq x y z
N MET A 1 5.88 -0.60 -3.70
CA MET A 1 5.11 0.24 -2.76
C MET A 1 5.90 1.51 -2.54
N GLU A 2 5.24 2.65 -2.36
CA GLU A 2 5.89 3.94 -2.13
C GLU A 2 5.82 4.31 -0.64
N CYS A 3 6.81 5.06 -0.17
CA CYS A 3 6.76 5.63 1.17
C CYS A 3 5.87 6.87 1.19
N LEU A 4 4.91 6.93 2.12
CA LEU A 4 4.01 8.08 2.24
C LEU A 4 4.61 9.31 2.97
N ILE A 5 5.91 9.31 3.26
CA ILE A 5 6.64 10.45 3.84
C ILE A 5 7.55 11.07 2.77
N CYS A 6 8.45 10.28 2.16
CA CYS A 6 9.37 10.78 1.15
C CYS A 6 8.87 10.65 -0.29
N PHE A 7 7.77 9.92 -0.52
CA PHE A 7 7.21 9.64 -1.85
C PHE A 7 8.16 8.95 -2.83
N GLU A 8 9.23 8.34 -2.33
CA GLU A 8 10.20 7.60 -3.14
C GLU A 8 9.93 6.09 -3.10
N VAL A 9 10.13 5.44 -4.25
CA VAL A 9 10.32 4.00 -4.35
C VAL A 9 11.80 3.73 -4.10
N ASN A 10 12.17 3.59 -2.83
CA ASN A 10 13.56 3.33 -2.48
C ASN A 10 13.85 1.83 -2.63
N GLU A 11 14.72 1.45 -3.58
CA GLU A 11 15.14 0.05 -3.76
C GLU A 11 16.05 -0.44 -2.61
N GLU A 12 16.72 0.49 -1.91
CA GLU A 12 17.70 0.16 -0.87
C GLU A 12 17.09 0.13 0.54
N SER A 13 16.07 0.95 0.82
CA SER A 13 15.37 0.94 2.11
C SER A 13 14.11 0.08 2.04
N PRO A 14 13.96 -0.95 2.91
CA PRO A 14 12.73 -1.73 2.98
C PRO A 14 11.50 -0.84 3.26
N ILE A 15 10.37 -1.19 2.67
CA ILE A 15 9.08 -0.58 2.99
C ILE A 15 8.37 -1.40 4.07
N ILE A 16 7.81 -0.72 5.05
CA ILE A 16 7.02 -1.30 6.11
C ILE A 16 5.58 -0.79 6.00
N GLU A 17 4.64 -1.72 6.01
CA GLU A 17 3.21 -1.43 6.15
C GLU A 17 2.79 -1.53 7.62
N LEU A 18 2.16 -0.47 8.15
CA LEU A 18 1.58 -0.47 9.50
C LEU A 18 0.22 -1.19 9.51
N ASN A 19 -0.30 -1.50 10.71
CA ASN A 19 -1.64 -2.09 10.88
C ASN A 19 -2.79 -1.19 10.37
N CYS A 20 -2.53 0.09 10.12
CA CYS A 20 -3.45 1.03 9.49
C CYS A 20 -3.29 1.10 7.97
N ASN A 21 -2.55 0.17 7.36
CA ASN A 21 -2.25 0.03 5.93
C ASN A 21 -1.46 1.19 5.31
N HIS A 22 -0.93 2.11 6.13
CA HIS A 22 0.00 3.14 5.66
C HIS A 22 1.41 2.56 5.51
N THR A 23 2.06 2.87 4.40
CA THR A 23 3.38 2.37 4.03
C THR A 23 4.46 3.44 4.19
N PHE A 24 5.59 3.07 4.79
CA PHE A 24 6.72 3.97 5.03
C PHE A 24 8.04 3.27 4.77
N CYS A 25 9.04 4.02 4.29
CA CYS A 25 10.42 3.57 4.26
C CYS A 25 10.94 3.43 5.71
N VAL A 26 11.80 2.44 5.99
CA VAL A 26 12.38 2.22 7.33
C VAL A 26 12.98 3.51 7.89
N ASP A 27 13.73 4.25 7.06
CA ASP A 27 14.42 5.46 7.51
C ASP A 27 13.44 6.55 7.89
N CYS A 28 12.47 6.81 7.03
CA CYS A 28 11.42 7.81 7.18
C CYS A 28 10.62 7.60 8.48
N ILE A 29 10.15 6.37 8.70
CA ILE A 29 9.38 6.06 9.91
C ILE A 29 10.26 6.06 11.16
N SER A 30 11.53 5.67 11.04
CA SER A 30 12.47 5.70 12.17
C SER A 30 12.76 7.12 12.60
N ILE A 31 13.02 8.03 11.65
CA ILE A 31 13.22 9.47 11.91
C ILE A 31 11.98 10.04 12.58
N TYR A 32 10.80 9.85 11.99
CA TYR A 32 9.55 10.35 12.55
C TYR A 32 9.31 9.83 13.99
N LEU A 33 9.48 8.52 14.22
CA LEU A 33 9.28 7.95 15.55
C LEU A 33 10.36 8.38 16.56
N SER A 34 11.56 8.72 16.09
CA SER A 34 12.62 9.28 16.94
C SER A 34 12.25 10.66 17.50
N GLU A 35 11.40 11.42 16.82
CA GLU A 35 10.86 12.69 17.31
C GLU A 35 9.63 12.47 18.23
N HIS A 36 8.92 11.35 18.03
CA HIS A 36 7.66 11.01 18.72
C HIS A 36 7.81 9.85 19.73
N LYS A 37 8.89 9.86 20.53
CA LYS A 37 9.32 8.71 21.35
C LYS A 37 8.31 8.23 22.40
N ASN A 38 7.48 9.13 22.94
CA ASN A 38 6.65 8.83 24.12
C ASN A 38 5.32 8.11 23.78
N LEU A 39 4.86 8.21 22.54
CA LEU A 39 3.62 7.58 22.10
C LEU A 39 3.71 7.26 20.61
N PRO A 40 4.37 6.15 20.24
CA PRO A 40 4.60 5.82 18.84
C PRO A 40 3.26 5.60 18.13
N GLN A 41 2.99 6.41 17.13
CA GLN A 41 1.75 6.43 16.36
C GLN A 41 2.06 6.57 14.87
N CYS A 42 1.11 6.22 14.00
CA CYS A 42 1.20 6.47 12.58
C CYS A 42 1.29 7.97 12.31
N ALA A 43 2.17 8.37 11.40
CA ALA A 43 2.33 9.77 10.97
C ALA A 43 1.07 10.35 10.29
N LEU A 44 0.19 9.49 9.76
CA LEU A 44 -0.94 9.92 8.93
C LEU A 44 -2.31 9.80 9.62
N CYS A 45 -2.50 8.82 10.50
CA CYS A 45 -3.82 8.52 11.06
C CYS A 45 -3.86 8.41 12.59
N THR A 46 -2.79 8.75 13.30
CA THR A 46 -2.68 8.69 14.77
C THR A 46 -2.90 7.29 15.40
N GLU A 47 -3.10 6.24 14.60
CA GLU A 47 -3.16 4.85 15.05
C GLU A 47 -1.88 4.48 15.78
N ARG A 48 -1.98 3.91 16.99
CA ARG A 48 -0.80 3.54 17.78
C ARG A 48 -0.04 2.37 17.16
N ILE A 49 1.29 2.46 17.19
CA ILE A 49 2.19 1.38 16.78
C ILE A 49 2.50 0.54 18.02
N SER A 50 2.24 -0.77 17.96
CA SER A 50 2.45 -1.66 19.09
C SER A 50 3.93 -1.98 19.31
N PHE A 51 4.30 -2.27 20.56
CA PHE A 51 5.66 -2.71 20.89
C PHE A 51 6.04 -3.98 20.12
N SER A 52 5.12 -4.94 20.06
CA SER A 52 5.28 -6.18 19.29
C SER A 52 5.59 -5.91 17.81
N PHE A 53 4.94 -4.90 17.21
CA PHE A 53 5.23 -4.49 15.83
C PHE A 53 6.65 -3.92 15.71
N VAL A 54 7.00 -2.95 16.56
CA VAL A 54 8.33 -2.33 16.53
C VAL A 54 9.42 -3.36 16.78
N LYS A 55 9.27 -4.26 17.75
CA LYS A 55 10.24 -5.32 18.01
C LYS A 55 10.48 -6.22 16.79
N LYS A 56 9.45 -6.47 15.98
CA LYS A 56 9.51 -7.35 14.80
C LYS A 56 10.00 -6.63 13.53
N LYS A 57 9.59 -5.37 13.32
CA LYS A 57 9.77 -4.64 12.06
C LYS A 57 10.76 -3.47 12.14
N LEU A 58 11.01 -2.95 13.34
CA LEU A 58 11.91 -1.83 13.63
C LEU A 58 12.74 -2.13 14.90
N PRO A 59 13.51 -3.23 14.93
CA PRO A 59 14.19 -3.69 16.15
C PRO A 59 15.16 -2.65 16.72
N HIS A 60 15.82 -1.86 15.87
CA HIS A 60 16.71 -0.76 16.26
C HIS A 60 15.98 0.34 17.04
N MET A 61 14.67 0.51 16.84
CA MET A 61 13.84 1.49 17.53
C MET A 61 13.27 0.98 18.86
N SER A 62 13.35 -0.32 19.14
CA SER A 62 12.69 -0.95 20.30
C SER A 62 13.14 -0.42 21.67
N ASN A 63 14.41 -0.01 21.78
CA ASN A 63 14.98 0.58 23.00
C ASN A 63 14.89 2.11 23.04
N ILE A 64 14.55 2.75 21.91
CA ILE A 64 14.47 4.21 21.77
C ILE A 64 13.05 4.69 22.09
N LEU A 65 12.06 3.93 21.65
CA LEU A 65 10.66 4.27 21.80
C LEU A 65 10.16 3.86 23.19
N ARG A 66 9.49 4.80 23.85
CA ARG A 66 8.80 4.56 25.12
C ARG A 66 7.37 4.16 24.79
N PHE A 67 7.05 2.89 24.97
CA PHE A 67 5.69 2.37 24.86
C PHE A 67 4.90 2.62 26.15
N ASN A 68 5.23 3.70 26.87
CA ASN A 68 4.58 4.09 28.11
C ASN A 68 3.17 4.59 27.83
N SER A 69 2.25 3.66 27.63
CA SER A 69 0.89 3.89 28.03
C SER A 69 0.78 3.56 29.51
N HIS A 70 1.10 4.52 30.38
CA HIS A 70 0.48 4.54 31.72
C HIS A 70 -1.01 4.89 31.55
N THR A 71 -1.72 4.11 30.74
CA THR A 71 -3.17 4.06 30.76
C THR A 71 -3.52 3.08 31.85
N ASP A 72 -4.19 3.60 32.87
CA ASP A 72 -4.84 2.82 33.91
C ASP A 72 -5.68 1.72 33.26
N CYS A 73 -5.69 0.55 33.88
CA CYS A 73 -6.59 -0.53 33.50
C CYS A 73 -8.03 0.00 33.52
N PRO A 74 -8.85 -0.24 32.47
CA PRO A 74 -10.23 0.24 32.44
C PRO A 74 -11.13 -0.49 33.45
N LEU A 75 -10.63 -1.55 34.11
CA LEU A 75 -11.38 -2.28 35.11
C LEU A 75 -11.44 -1.45 36.41
N THR A 76 -12.66 -1.17 36.88
CA THR A 76 -12.94 -0.26 38.00
C THR A 76 -12.19 -0.56 39.31
N ASN A 77 -11.73 -1.80 39.49
CA ASN A 77 -11.00 -2.25 40.69
C ASN A 77 -9.56 -2.72 40.39
N CYS A 78 -8.97 -2.27 39.29
CA CYS A 78 -7.61 -2.63 38.94
C CYS A 78 -6.70 -1.41 38.90
N GLU A 79 -5.73 -1.36 39.81
CA GLU A 79 -4.68 -0.33 39.84
C GLU A 79 -3.53 -0.62 38.86
N GLY A 80 -3.70 -1.62 38.01
CA GLY A 80 -2.70 -1.99 37.02
C GLY A 80 -2.62 -1.00 35.87
N VAL A 81 -1.46 -0.99 35.21
CA VAL A 81 -1.20 -0.25 33.99
C VAL A 81 -1.12 -1.19 32.80
N LEU A 82 -1.53 -0.69 31.65
CA LEU A 82 -1.56 -1.48 30.42
C LEU A 82 -0.18 -1.49 29.74
N PHE A 83 0.39 -2.69 29.60
CA PHE A 83 1.61 -2.95 28.86
C PHE A 83 1.32 -3.88 27.68
N ASP A 84 1.57 -3.41 26.46
CA ASP A 84 1.23 -4.11 25.21
C ASP A 84 -0.20 -4.70 25.22
N GLN A 85 -1.18 -3.83 25.48
CA GLN A 85 -2.60 -4.18 25.53
C GLN A 85 -2.97 -5.16 26.64
N CYS A 86 -2.08 -5.41 27.59
CA CYS A 86 -2.29 -6.34 28.69
C CYS A 86 -2.08 -5.61 30.01
N CYS A 87 -3.04 -5.69 30.93
CA CYS A 87 -2.84 -5.14 32.26
C CYS A 87 -1.75 -5.91 33.00
N ASN A 88 -0.77 -5.22 33.59
CA ASN A 88 0.30 -5.86 34.36
C ASN A 88 -0.21 -6.54 35.64
N VAL A 89 -1.32 -6.08 36.21
CA VAL A 89 -1.95 -6.62 37.42
C VAL A 89 -2.98 -7.70 37.08
N CYS A 90 -4.12 -7.34 36.49
CA CYS A 90 -5.23 -8.28 36.25
C CYS A 90 -5.09 -9.13 34.97
N LYS A 91 -4.03 -8.92 34.19
CA LYS A 91 -3.74 -9.64 32.92
C LYS A 91 -4.81 -9.53 31.84
N ILE A 92 -5.77 -8.60 32.00
CA ILE A 92 -6.83 -8.39 31.02
C ILE A 92 -6.26 -7.82 29.73
N LYS A 93 -6.74 -8.33 28.59
CA LYS A 93 -6.36 -7.81 27.28
C LYS A 93 -7.39 -6.80 26.80
N ILE A 94 -6.92 -5.67 26.28
CA ILE A 94 -7.77 -4.60 25.75
C ILE A 94 -7.54 -4.40 24.25
N CYS A 95 -8.50 -3.78 23.57
CA CYS A 95 -8.38 -3.38 22.17
C CYS A 95 -7.68 -2.02 22.06
N ILE A 96 -6.66 -1.88 21.18
CA ILE A 96 -5.94 -0.60 20.99
C ILE A 96 -6.87 0.51 20.47
N LYS A 97 -7.82 0.15 19.61
CA LYS A 97 -8.67 1.10 18.89
C LYS A 97 -9.75 1.70 19.78
N CYS A 98 -10.51 0.87 20.49
CA CYS A 98 -11.62 1.33 21.34
C CYS A 98 -11.30 1.33 22.84
N ASN A 99 -10.13 0.86 23.28
CA ASN A 99 -9.74 0.77 24.69
C ASN A 99 -10.69 -0.09 25.58
N GLN A 100 -11.55 -0.90 24.97
CA GLN A 100 -12.44 -1.86 25.63
C GLN A 100 -11.76 -3.23 25.78
N LEU A 101 -12.44 -4.19 26.41
CA LEU A 101 -12.01 -5.58 26.45
C LEU A 101 -11.71 -6.11 25.05
N LYS A 102 -10.62 -6.87 24.91
CA LYS A 102 -10.21 -7.42 23.63
C LYS A 102 -11.33 -8.28 23.04
N HIS A 103 -11.88 -7.82 21.92
CA HIS A 103 -12.94 -8.49 21.19
C HIS A 103 -12.40 -9.06 19.86
N LYS A 104 -13.15 -10.00 19.27
CA LYS A 104 -12.93 -10.46 17.90
C LYS A 104 -13.79 -9.61 16.96
N GLY A 105 -13.25 -9.21 15.80
CA GLY A 105 -13.95 -8.34 14.83
C GLY A 105 -13.54 -6.86 14.90
N SER A 106 -14.14 -6.03 14.03
CA SER A 106 -13.93 -4.58 14.00
C SER A 106 -14.55 -3.90 15.23
N CYS A 107 -13.96 -2.80 15.67
CA CYS A 107 -14.57 -1.93 16.69
C CYS A 107 -15.82 -1.29 16.11
N LYS A 108 -16.91 -1.24 16.88
CA LYS A 108 -18.10 -0.48 16.45
C LYS A 108 -17.77 1.02 16.51
N GLU A 109 -18.17 1.78 15.51
CA GLU A 109 -17.94 3.24 15.44
C GLU A 109 -18.52 3.97 16.66
N GLU A 110 -19.71 3.56 17.10
CA GLU A 110 -20.38 4.07 18.31
C GLU A 110 -19.52 3.89 19.57
N GLU A 111 -18.79 2.77 19.69
CA GLU A 111 -17.91 2.50 20.83
C GLU A 111 -16.63 3.35 20.80
N ILE A 112 -16.14 3.69 19.60
CA ILE A 112 -14.99 4.59 19.42
C ILE A 112 -15.37 6.02 19.79
N LEU A 113 -16.50 6.52 19.29
CA LEU A 113 -17.02 7.85 19.59
C LEU A 113 -17.35 8.00 21.07
N SER A 114 -17.98 6.98 21.67
CA SER A 114 -18.24 6.93 23.11
C SER A 114 -16.95 6.95 23.92
N THR A 115 -15.91 6.23 23.48
CA THR A 115 -14.61 6.22 24.16
C THR A 115 -13.89 7.56 24.03
N GLN A 116 -14.00 8.23 22.88
CA GLN A 116 -13.45 9.57 22.68
C GLN A 116 -14.18 10.60 23.54
N TYR A 117 -15.52 10.55 23.59
CA TYR A 117 -16.34 11.38 24.48
C TYR A 117 -15.96 11.16 25.95
N ILE A 118 -15.91 9.90 26.40
CA ILE A 118 -15.48 9.54 27.77
C ILE A 118 -14.07 10.08 28.05
N LYS A 119 -13.13 9.99 27.11
CA LYS A 119 -11.75 10.47 27.35
C LYS A 119 -11.62 11.99 27.45
N VAL A 120 -12.53 12.74 26.84
CA VAL A 120 -12.48 14.21 26.81
C VAL A 120 -13.28 14.79 27.98
N GLU A 121 -14.47 14.27 28.24
CA GLU A 121 -15.41 14.84 29.21
C GLU A 121 -15.38 14.14 30.58
N MET A 122 -14.80 12.94 30.72
CA MET A 122 -14.73 12.26 32.03
C MET A 122 -13.39 12.51 32.72
N ILE A 123 -13.45 13.11 33.91
CA ILE A 123 -12.29 13.53 34.68
C ILE A 123 -12.27 12.78 36.01
N LYS A 124 -11.11 12.25 36.37
CA LYS A 124 -10.91 11.52 37.63
C LYS A 124 -10.46 12.49 38.72
N CYS A 125 -11.20 12.56 39.82
CA CYS A 125 -10.80 13.37 40.97
C CYS A 125 -9.40 12.93 41.47
N SER A 126 -8.48 13.88 41.64
CA SER A 126 -7.13 13.58 42.11
C SER A 126 -7.10 12.97 43.52
N LYS A 127 -8.07 13.35 44.37
CA LYS A 127 -8.20 12.89 45.76
C LYS A 127 -8.93 11.54 45.88
N CYS A 128 -10.23 11.50 45.59
CA CYS A 128 -11.07 10.32 45.85
C CYS A 128 -11.23 9.38 44.63
N LYS A 129 -10.64 9.72 43.49
CA LYS A 129 -10.67 8.93 42.25
C LYS A 129 -12.06 8.74 41.62
N THR A 130 -13.10 9.40 42.14
CA THR A 130 -14.43 9.46 41.51
C THR A 130 -14.32 10.03 40.10
N ILE A 131 -15.01 9.39 39.15
CA ILE A 131 -15.14 9.86 37.78
C ILE A 131 -16.24 10.92 37.75
N ILE A 132 -15.93 12.08 37.19
CA ILE A 132 -16.79 13.26 37.10
C ILE A 132 -16.97 13.56 35.62
N GLU A 133 -18.22 13.64 35.17
CA GLU A 133 -18.54 14.15 33.84
C GLU A 133 -18.47 15.68 33.85
N HIS A 134 -17.63 16.24 32.98
CA HIS A 134 -17.55 17.68 32.73
C HIS A 134 -18.58 18.02 31.67
N ASN A 135 -19.70 18.60 32.08
CA ASN A 135 -20.76 19.00 31.14
C ASN A 135 -20.57 20.44 30.62
N GLY A 136 -19.31 20.90 30.48
CA GLY A 136 -18.97 22.26 30.07
C GLY A 136 -19.10 23.32 31.19
N GLY A 137 -18.80 24.58 30.85
CA GLY A 137 -18.94 25.74 31.75
C GLY A 137 -17.64 26.16 32.45
N CYS A 138 -17.41 25.68 33.68
CA CYS A 138 -16.30 26.14 34.53
C CYS A 138 -15.08 25.20 34.46
N GLU A 139 -13.87 25.76 34.35
CA GLU A 139 -12.63 24.98 34.44
C GLU A 139 -12.33 24.53 35.88
N LEU A 140 -12.89 25.21 36.88
CA LEU A 140 -12.78 24.81 38.28
C LEU A 140 -13.84 23.75 38.59
N ILE A 141 -13.38 22.56 38.93
CA ILE A 141 -14.22 21.41 39.26
C ILE A 141 -14.12 21.15 40.74
N THR A 142 -15.27 21.10 41.41
CA THR A 142 -15.39 20.66 42.81
C THR A 142 -15.94 19.25 42.83
N CYS A 143 -15.14 18.31 43.32
CA CYS A 143 -15.59 16.94 43.53
C CYS A 143 -16.51 16.83 44.75
N ILE A 144 -17.41 15.84 44.78
CA ILE A 144 -18.23 15.48 45.95
C ILE A 144 -17.42 15.23 47.24
N CYS A 145 -16.12 14.90 47.14
CA CYS A 145 -15.25 14.77 48.30
C CYS A 145 -14.68 16.11 48.83
N GLY A 146 -15.14 17.23 48.28
CA GLY A 146 -14.69 18.59 48.60
C GLY A 146 -13.35 18.99 47.96
N ASN A 147 -12.79 18.17 47.06
CA ASN A 147 -11.54 18.48 46.38
C ASN A 147 -11.77 19.32 45.14
N GLU A 148 -11.14 20.49 45.09
CA GLU A 148 -11.20 21.41 43.96
C GLU A 148 -9.96 21.28 43.08
N PHE A 149 -10.15 21.30 41.77
CA PHE A 149 -9.05 21.24 40.81
C PHE A 149 -9.45 21.86 39.47
N LYS A 150 -8.46 22.36 38.72
CA LYS A 150 -8.69 22.89 37.38
C LYS A 150 -8.58 21.79 36.33
N HIS A 151 -9.55 21.72 35.43
CA HIS A 151 -9.43 20.92 34.22
C HIS A 151 -8.63 21.69 33.18
N VAL A 152 -7.39 21.25 32.95
CA VAL A 152 -6.53 21.79 31.89
C VAL A 152 -6.62 20.84 30.71
N ASP A 153 -7.28 21.26 29.63
CA ASP A 153 -7.26 20.49 28.39
C ASP A 153 -5.79 20.38 27.93
N LYS A 154 -5.30 19.14 27.84
CA LYS A 154 -3.89 18.84 27.51
C LYS A 154 -3.49 19.23 26.09
N ARG A 155 -4.41 19.80 25.29
CA ARG A 155 -4.17 20.22 23.90
C ARG A 155 -3.66 21.65 23.75
N GLY A 156 -3.54 22.45 24.83
CA GLY A 156 -2.99 23.81 24.73
C GLY A 156 -3.81 24.77 23.86
N LEU A 157 -5.01 24.37 23.42
CA LEU A 157 -5.99 25.27 22.84
C LEU A 157 -6.54 26.10 24.01
N LYS A 158 -5.98 27.30 24.19
CA LYS A 158 -6.62 28.35 25.00
C LYS A 158 -8.09 28.39 24.58
N ARG A 159 -9.00 28.02 25.48
CA ARG A 159 -10.43 28.17 25.26
C ARG A 159 -10.67 29.67 25.04
N ILE A 160 -10.97 30.05 23.80
CA ILE A 160 -11.46 31.39 23.42
C ILE A 160 -12.87 31.62 24.02
N PHE A 161 -13.45 30.61 24.66
CA PHE A 161 -14.83 30.55 25.10
C PHE A 161 -15.00 31.01 26.56
N ASN A 162 -14.72 32.28 26.82
CA ASN A 162 -15.40 32.98 27.90
C ASN A 162 -16.36 33.96 27.22
N ASN A 163 -17.69 33.74 27.34
CA ASN A 163 -18.78 34.67 27.01
C ASN A 163 -19.60 34.47 25.70
N LEU A 164 -19.77 33.27 25.14
CA LEU A 164 -20.77 33.06 24.07
C LEU A 164 -22.08 32.52 24.67
N ASP A 165 -23.21 33.13 24.31
CA ASP A 165 -24.54 32.64 24.72
C ASP A 165 -24.95 31.37 23.94
N GLU A 166 -26.04 30.71 24.34
CA GLU A 166 -26.48 29.43 23.75
C GLU A 166 -26.77 29.53 22.23
N ASN A 167 -27.17 30.70 21.74
CA ASN A 167 -27.43 30.93 20.32
C ASN A 167 -26.14 31.07 19.54
N ASP A 168 -25.15 31.78 20.08
CA ASP A 168 -23.82 31.90 19.49
C ASP A 168 -23.10 30.55 19.41
N TYR A 169 -23.26 29.68 20.42
CA TYR A 169 -22.73 28.32 20.40
C TYR A 169 -23.38 27.46 19.31
N LYS A 170 -24.72 27.52 19.16
CA LYS A 170 -25.43 26.83 18.09
C LYS A 170 -25.02 27.33 16.70
N LEU A 171 -24.77 28.63 16.56
CA LEU A 171 -24.29 29.21 15.31
C LEU A 171 -22.87 28.73 14.98
N HIS A 172 -21.98 28.71 15.98
CA HIS A 172 -20.62 28.20 15.82
C HIS A 172 -20.60 26.73 15.40
N LEU A 173 -21.39 25.87 16.05
CA LEU A 173 -21.50 24.46 15.68
C LEU A 173 -22.01 24.27 14.25
N LYS A 174 -22.99 25.08 13.80
CA LYS A 174 -23.46 25.05 12.41
C LYS A 174 -22.36 25.44 11.42
N THR A 175 -21.57 26.46 11.74
CA THR A 175 -20.43 26.90 10.91
C THR A 175 -19.36 25.82 10.83
N VAL A 176 -18.96 25.24 11.96
CA VAL A 176 -17.97 24.15 12.02
C VAL A 176 -18.46 22.92 11.25
N ALA A 177 -19.72 22.54 11.43
CA ALA A 177 -20.32 21.43 10.68
C ALA A 177 -20.34 21.71 9.16
N SER A 178 -20.65 22.96 8.75
CA SER A 178 -20.62 23.36 7.34
C SER A 178 -19.20 23.30 6.75
N GLU A 179 -18.20 23.79 7.48
CA GLU A 179 -16.80 23.71 7.06
C GLU A 179 -16.29 22.27 6.98
N MET A 180 -16.68 21.43 7.93
CA MET A 180 -16.33 20.01 7.93
C MET A 180 -16.96 19.29 6.74
N ASN A 181 -18.23 19.56 6.43
CA ASN A 181 -18.89 19.02 5.25
C ASN A 181 -18.22 19.48 3.95
N LYS A 182 -17.81 20.75 3.85
CA LYS A 182 -17.04 21.24 2.69
C LYS A 182 -15.73 20.47 2.50
N LYS A 183 -14.98 20.21 3.58
CA LYS A 183 -13.74 19.41 3.54
C LYS A 183 -13.99 17.96 3.14
N ILE A 184 -15.10 17.37 3.59
CA ILE A 184 -15.50 16.00 3.20
C ILE A 184 -15.81 15.96 1.70
N GLU A 185 -16.59 16.91 1.19
CA GLU A 185 -16.94 16.98 -0.25
C GLU A 185 -15.72 17.28 -1.13
N GLU A 186 -14.77 18.06 -0.64
CA GLU A 186 -13.48 18.27 -1.32
C GLU A 186 -12.64 16.98 -1.38
N ARG A 187 -12.57 16.22 -0.29
CA ARG A 187 -11.91 14.91 -0.29
C ARG A 187 -12.55 13.94 -1.27
N LYS A 188 -13.87 13.83 -1.28
CA LYS A 188 -14.60 12.98 -2.24
C LYS A 188 -14.29 13.34 -3.69
N ARG A 189 -14.30 14.64 -4.02
CA ARG A 189 -13.93 15.12 -5.37
C ARG A 189 -12.50 14.78 -5.73
N ASN A 190 -11.56 14.90 -4.79
CA ASN A 190 -10.17 14.54 -5.03
C ASN A 190 -10.00 13.02 -5.24
N GLU A 191 -10.69 12.19 -4.46
CA GLU A 191 -10.70 10.74 -4.64
C GLU A 191 -11.28 10.33 -6.00
N GLU A 192 -12.36 10.97 -6.44
CA GLU A 192 -12.97 10.74 -7.74
C GLU A 192 -12.03 11.14 -8.90
N LEU A 193 -11.36 12.30 -8.77
CA LEU A 193 -10.38 12.75 -9.76
C LEU A 193 -9.19 11.79 -9.88
N GLU A 194 -8.67 11.31 -8.75
CA GLU A 194 -7.58 10.32 -8.72
C GLU A 194 -8.00 8.99 -9.35
N MET A 195 -9.25 8.55 -9.14
CA MET A 195 -9.79 7.36 -9.78
C MET A 195 -9.87 7.52 -11.31
N ILE A 196 -10.33 8.68 -11.78
CA ILE A 196 -10.40 8.99 -13.22
C ILE A 196 -9.00 8.95 -13.85
N LYS A 197 -8.00 9.55 -13.20
CA LYS A 197 -6.61 9.51 -13.69
C LYS A 197 -6.08 8.09 -13.81
N ARG A 198 -6.25 7.26 -12.78
CA ARG A 198 -5.81 5.85 -12.82
C ARG A 198 -6.48 5.06 -13.93
N ASN A 199 -7.77 5.28 -14.16
CA ASN A 199 -8.49 4.62 -15.25
C ASN A 199 -7.96 5.05 -16.63
N ALA A 200 -7.63 6.33 -16.81
CA ALA A 200 -7.03 6.84 -18.05
C ALA A 200 -5.63 6.26 -18.30
N GLU A 201 -4.81 6.11 -17.26
CA GLU A 201 -3.50 5.47 -17.35
C GLU A 201 -3.62 3.98 -17.73
N LEU A 202 -4.54 3.25 -17.10
CA LEU A 202 -4.81 1.84 -17.42
C LEU A 202 -5.28 1.66 -18.87
N GLU A 203 -6.14 2.55 -19.37
CA GLU A 203 -6.56 2.59 -20.78
C GLU A 203 -5.36 2.78 -21.73
N MET A 204 -4.44 3.69 -21.43
CA MET A 204 -3.23 3.89 -22.23
C MET A 204 -2.33 2.66 -22.24
N ILE A 205 -2.12 2.03 -21.07
CA ILE A 205 -1.30 0.81 -20.96
C ILE A 205 -1.89 -0.31 -21.83
N LYS A 206 -3.22 -0.49 -21.80
CA LYS A 206 -3.90 -1.50 -22.63
C LYS A 206 -3.70 -1.23 -24.13
N LYS A 207 -3.89 0.01 -24.57
CA LYS A 207 -3.68 0.39 -25.98
C LYS A 207 -2.23 0.16 -26.44
N ASN A 208 -1.25 0.48 -25.58
CA ASN A 208 0.16 0.23 -25.89
C ASN A 208 0.46 -1.27 -26.00
N ALA A 209 -0.08 -2.09 -25.09
CA ALA A 209 0.08 -3.55 -25.15
C ALA A 209 -0.53 -4.15 -26.42
N GLU A 210 -1.73 -3.69 -26.82
CA GLU A 210 -2.36 -4.09 -28.08
C GLU A 210 -1.49 -3.72 -29.30
N LEU A 211 -0.95 -2.51 -29.31
CA LEU A 211 -0.07 -2.05 -30.39
C LEU A 211 1.22 -2.88 -30.49
N GLU A 212 1.83 -3.24 -29.35
CA GLU A 212 3.00 -4.12 -29.33
C GLU A 212 2.68 -5.52 -29.84
N MET A 213 1.50 -6.07 -29.50
CA MET A 213 1.07 -7.36 -30.03
C MET A 213 0.89 -7.33 -31.55
N ILE A 214 0.30 -6.26 -32.10
CA ILE A 214 0.15 -6.09 -33.55
C ILE A 214 1.52 -6.08 -34.22
N LYS A 215 2.47 -5.28 -33.72
CA LYS A 215 3.84 -5.21 -34.27
C LYS A 215 4.54 -6.57 -34.27
N ARG A 216 4.46 -7.33 -33.16
CA ARG A 216 5.04 -8.68 -33.10
C ARG A 216 4.41 -9.64 -34.11
N ASN A 217 3.10 -9.53 -34.35
CA ASN A 217 2.43 -10.36 -35.34
C ASN A 217 2.88 -10.02 -36.76
N GLU A 218 3.02 -8.73 -37.09
CA GLU A 218 3.56 -8.29 -38.39
C GLU A 218 5.00 -8.77 -38.62
N GLU A 219 5.86 -8.67 -37.60
CA GLU A 219 7.23 -9.21 -37.63
C GLU A 219 7.23 -10.72 -37.88
N LEU A 220 6.35 -11.47 -37.17
CA LEU A 220 6.24 -12.91 -37.33
C LEU A 220 5.76 -13.30 -38.74
N GLU A 221 4.81 -12.57 -39.32
CA GLU A 221 4.38 -12.78 -40.70
C GLU A 221 5.51 -12.54 -41.71
N MET A 222 6.32 -11.49 -41.49
CA MET A 222 7.46 -11.19 -42.35
C MET A 222 8.51 -12.31 -42.30
N ILE A 223 8.81 -12.83 -41.11
CA ILE A 223 9.72 -13.97 -40.93
C ILE A 223 9.20 -15.20 -41.68
N LYS A 224 7.90 -15.50 -41.58
CA LYS A 224 7.29 -16.64 -42.30
C LYS A 224 7.43 -16.50 -43.81
N LYS A 225 7.11 -15.32 -44.37
CA LYS A 225 7.27 -15.05 -45.81
C LYS A 225 8.71 -15.19 -46.27
N ASN A 226 9.68 -14.72 -45.47
CA ASN A 226 11.10 -14.87 -45.79
C ASN A 226 11.54 -16.34 -45.79
N ALA A 227 11.10 -17.12 -44.79
CA ALA A 227 11.38 -18.56 -44.73
C ALA A 227 10.79 -19.31 -45.94
N GLU A 228 9.55 -18.99 -46.35
CA GLU A 228 8.92 -19.55 -47.55
C GLU A 228 9.72 -19.21 -48.82
N LEU A 229 10.20 -17.97 -48.95
CA LEU A 229 11.03 -17.55 -50.08
C LEU A 229 12.36 -18.30 -50.12
N GLU A 230 13.01 -18.54 -48.98
CA GLU A 230 14.23 -19.34 -48.89
C GLU A 230 14.00 -20.79 -49.32
N ILE A 231 12.89 -21.40 -48.88
CA ILE A 231 12.52 -22.76 -49.29
C ILE A 231 12.33 -22.83 -50.81
N ILE A 232 11.63 -21.86 -51.40
CA ILE A 232 11.41 -21.80 -52.85
C ILE A 232 12.74 -21.67 -53.61
N LYS A 233 13.67 -20.83 -53.14
CA LYS A 233 15.00 -20.70 -53.75
C LYS A 233 15.74 -22.03 -53.73
N ARG A 234 15.71 -22.75 -52.61
CA ARG A 234 16.39 -24.03 -52.44
C ARG A 234 15.79 -25.13 -53.32
N ILE A 235 14.46 -25.14 -53.50
CA ILE A 235 13.79 -26.04 -54.45
C ILE A 235 14.29 -25.78 -55.88
N LYS A 236 14.34 -24.51 -56.32
CA LYS A 236 14.84 -24.14 -57.65
C LYS A 236 16.30 -24.56 -57.86
N GLU A 237 17.15 -24.37 -56.86
CA GLU A 237 18.55 -24.83 -56.91
C GLU A 237 18.65 -26.35 -57.07
N LEU A 238 17.84 -27.11 -56.31
CA LEU A 238 17.78 -28.57 -56.43
C LEU A 238 17.29 -29.02 -57.81
N GLU A 239 16.32 -28.34 -58.41
CA GLU A 239 15.86 -28.63 -59.78
C GLU A 239 16.98 -28.40 -60.82
N ILE A 240 17.77 -27.34 -60.66
CA ILE A 240 18.91 -27.07 -61.54
C ILE A 240 19.96 -28.19 -61.41
N ILE A 241 20.30 -28.60 -60.19
CA ILE A 241 21.25 -29.68 -59.93
C ILE A 241 20.78 -30.98 -60.61
N LYS A 242 19.51 -31.36 -60.42
CA LYS A 242 18.93 -32.56 -61.08
C LYS A 242 19.07 -32.50 -62.60
N ARG A 243 18.75 -31.35 -63.22
CA ARG A 243 18.92 -31.17 -64.68
C ARG A 243 20.36 -31.33 -65.15
N ILE A 244 21.34 -30.87 -64.35
CA ILE A 244 22.77 -31.03 -64.66
C ILE A 244 23.17 -32.51 -64.56
N GLU A 245 22.72 -33.21 -63.52
CA GLU A 245 22.97 -34.65 -63.35
C GLU A 245 22.37 -35.47 -64.50
N ASP A 246 21.12 -35.20 -64.87
CA ASP A 246 20.45 -35.83 -66.01
C ASP A 246 21.24 -35.61 -67.30
N ARG A 247 21.72 -34.38 -67.56
CA ARG A 247 22.59 -34.08 -68.72
C ARG A 247 23.89 -34.87 -68.69
N LYS A 248 24.55 -35.01 -67.53
CA LYS A 248 25.78 -35.82 -67.38
C LYS A 248 25.53 -37.28 -67.73
N ILE A 249 24.41 -37.84 -67.27
CA ILE A 249 24.00 -39.23 -67.57
C ILE A 249 23.74 -39.41 -69.07
N ILE A 250 23.10 -38.44 -69.74
CA ILE A 250 22.90 -38.49 -71.19
C ILE A 250 24.25 -38.45 -71.91
N HIS A 251 25.15 -37.55 -71.51
CA HIS A 251 26.48 -37.41 -72.11
C HIS A 251 27.32 -38.70 -72.00
N SER A 252 27.30 -39.37 -70.84
CA SER A 252 28.02 -40.64 -70.66
C SER A 252 27.46 -41.73 -71.57
N LYS A 253 26.12 -41.88 -71.63
CA LYS A 253 25.45 -42.84 -72.54
C LYS A 253 25.79 -42.59 -74.01
N VAL A 254 25.83 -41.34 -74.45
CA VAL A 254 26.20 -40.98 -75.83
C VAL A 254 27.67 -41.29 -76.11
N SER A 255 28.58 -40.94 -75.19
CA SER A 255 30.00 -41.29 -75.27
C SER A 255 30.21 -42.81 -75.42
N ASP A 256 29.51 -43.61 -74.61
CA ASP A 256 29.62 -45.07 -74.66
C ASP A 256 29.08 -45.65 -75.98
N ARG A 257 27.95 -45.11 -76.49
CA ARG A 257 27.43 -45.47 -77.83
C ARG A 257 28.44 -45.15 -78.92
N ASN A 258 29.05 -43.96 -78.89
CA ASN A 258 30.06 -43.56 -79.88
C ASN A 258 31.30 -44.46 -79.82
N LYS A 259 31.82 -44.79 -78.63
CA LYS A 259 32.92 -45.75 -78.46
C LYS A 259 32.60 -47.12 -79.06
N LYS A 260 31.38 -47.65 -78.82
CA LYS A 260 30.92 -48.92 -79.42
C LYS A 260 30.86 -48.84 -80.95
N LYS A 261 30.32 -47.74 -81.51
CA LYS A 261 30.25 -47.53 -82.96
C LYS A 261 31.64 -47.47 -83.60
N THR A 262 32.58 -46.73 -83.00
CA THR A 262 33.97 -46.67 -83.49
C THR A 262 34.64 -48.04 -83.46
N ARG A 263 34.47 -48.82 -82.39
CA ARG A 263 34.99 -50.21 -82.32
C ARG A 263 34.45 -51.10 -83.43
N MET A 264 33.15 -51.04 -83.73
CA MET A 264 32.57 -51.80 -84.84
C MET A 264 33.13 -51.36 -86.20
N LEU A 265 33.25 -50.06 -86.44
CA LEU A 265 33.82 -49.54 -87.68
C LEU A 265 35.29 -49.96 -87.87
N THR A 266 36.08 -50.08 -86.79
CA THR A 266 37.46 -50.59 -86.87
C THR A 266 37.54 -52.10 -87.11
N LEU A 267 36.51 -52.87 -86.74
CA LEU A 267 36.44 -54.32 -86.97
C LEU A 267 36.05 -54.67 -88.41
N VAL A 268 35.27 -53.82 -89.08
CA VAL A 268 34.84 -54.01 -90.49
C VAL A 268 35.94 -53.62 -91.50
N LYS A 269 36.99 -52.91 -91.07
CA LYS A 269 38.10 -52.45 -91.92
C LYS A 269 39.35 -53.36 -91.88
N LYS A 270 39.26 -54.53 -91.24
CA LYS A 270 40.29 -55.59 -91.24
C LYS A 270 39.75 -56.79 -91.99
#